data_AF-A0A9D8WQY4-F1
#
_entry.id   AF-A0A9D8WQY4-F1
#
_cell.length_a   1.000
_cell.length_b   1.000
_cell.length_c   1.000
_cell.angle_alpha   90.00
_cell.angle_beta   90.00
_cell.angle_gamma   90.00
#
_symmetry.space_group_name_H-M   'P 1'
#
loop_
_entity.id
_entity.type
_entity.pdbx_description
1 polymer ?
#
loop_
_entity_poly.entity_id
_entity_poly.type
_entity_poly.pdbx_seq_one_letter_code
_entity_poly.pdbx_strand_id
1 'polypeptide(L)'
;MQKIYHDLFHIAERILQIDPCYEIYWHGEMTRYEVYWHGKLAFVVPFDALDVRTLVYAQRTRRENADDIEREIDASNAAIFQEQAKKVEALKAQIKDYVKYDFERFN
;
A
#
# COMPACT_ATOMS: atom_id res chain seq x y z
N MET A 1 -8.31 14.35 -21.87
CA MET A 1 -7.40 14.75 -20.78
C MET A 1 -6.36 15.71 -21.32
N GLN A 2 -5.95 16.70 -20.51
CA GLN A 2 -4.96 17.71 -20.90
C GLN A 2 -3.71 17.56 -20.02
N LYS A 3 -2.52 17.47 -20.62
CA LYS A 3 -1.25 17.40 -19.87
C LYS A 3 -0.91 18.76 -19.27
N ILE A 4 -0.48 18.77 -18.02
CA ILE A 4 -0.19 19.97 -17.23
C ILE A 4 1.30 20.00 -16.92
N TYR A 5 1.94 21.11 -17.28
CA TYR A 5 3.37 21.33 -17.04
C TYR A 5 3.62 22.42 -15.99
N HIS A 6 2.69 23.37 -15.88
CA HIS A 6 2.77 24.50 -14.96
C HIS A 6 1.37 24.80 -14.42
N ASP A 7 1.31 25.29 -13.19
CA ASP A 7 0.11 25.77 -12.51
C ASP A 7 0.42 27.06 -11.76
N LEU A 8 -0.63 27.74 -11.27
CA LEU A 8 -0.53 29.04 -10.61
C LEU A 8 0.42 29.04 -9.39
N PHE A 9 0.56 27.91 -8.70
CA PHE A 9 1.34 27.78 -7.47
C PHE A 9 2.62 26.97 -7.65
N HIS A 10 3.03 26.69 -8.90
CA HIS A 10 4.20 25.88 -9.24
C HIS A 10 4.22 24.49 -8.56
N ILE A 11 3.06 23.94 -8.24
CA ILE A 11 2.93 22.61 -7.63
C ILE A 11 3.34 21.53 -8.63
N ALA A 12 3.00 21.66 -9.92
CA ALA A 12 3.39 20.75 -10.98
C ALA A 12 4.91 20.60 -11.08
N GLU A 13 5.64 21.73 -11.06
CA GLU A 13 7.11 21.73 -11.04
C GLU A 13 7.66 21.05 -9.78
N ARG A 14 7.06 21.31 -8.62
CA ARG A 14 7.48 20.70 -7.36
C ARG A 14 7.19 19.20 -7.30
N ILE A 15 6.11 18.72 -7.93
CA ILE A 15 5.83 17.29 -8.10
C ILE A 15 6.92 16.64 -8.97
N LEU A 16 7.37 17.30 -10.03
CA LEU A 16 8.47 16.81 -10.88
C LEU A 16 9.82 16.83 -10.16
N GLN A 17 10.04 17.76 -9.22
CA GLN A 17 11.21 17.73 -8.33
C GLN A 17 11.17 16.54 -7.35
N ILE A 18 9.96 16.09 -6.98
CA ILE A 18 9.78 14.88 -6.18
C ILE A 18 10.09 13.66 -7.05
N ASP A 19 9.47 13.48 -8.21
CA ASP A 19 9.84 12.40 -9.13
C ASP A 19 9.71 12.91 -10.57
N PRO A 20 10.83 12.99 -11.33
CA PRO A 20 10.82 13.49 -12.69
C PRO A 20 10.06 12.59 -13.68
N CYS A 21 9.75 11.34 -13.29
CA CYS A 21 8.94 10.42 -14.09
C CYS A 21 7.43 10.63 -13.95
N TYR A 22 6.99 11.54 -13.07
CA TYR A 22 5.57 11.87 -12.96
C TYR A 22 5.04 12.65 -14.16
N GLU A 23 3.80 12.36 -14.52
CA GLU A 23 3.06 13.05 -15.56
C GLU A 23 1.71 13.50 -15.01
N ILE A 24 1.42 14.80 -15.08
CA ILE A 24 0.21 15.38 -14.50
C ILE A 24 -0.79 15.68 -15.62
N TYR A 25 -2.03 15.28 -15.43
CA TYR A 25 -3.11 15.52 -16.37
C TYR A 25 -4.34 16.10 -15.67
N TRP A 26 -5.03 17.00 -16.35
CA TRP A 26 -6.38 17.44 -16.00
C TRP A 26 -7.42 16.59 -16.74
N HIS A 27 -8.32 15.98 -15.98
CA HIS A 27 -9.47 15.25 -16.50
C HIS A 27 -10.69 16.19 -16.48
N GLY A 28 -11.07 16.71 -17.66
CA GLY A 28 -12.15 17.70 -17.77
C GLY A 28 -13.53 17.20 -17.37
N GLU A 29 -13.91 15.98 -17.75
CA GLU A 29 -15.22 15.39 -17.41
C GLU A 29 -15.38 15.08 -15.92
N MET A 30 -14.31 14.62 -15.27
CA MET A 30 -14.29 14.26 -13.85
C MET A 30 -13.78 15.40 -12.96
N THR A 31 -13.48 16.56 -13.56
CA THR A 31 -13.01 17.80 -12.91
C THR A 31 -11.94 17.55 -11.85
N ARG A 32 -10.89 16.81 -12.20
CA ARG A 32 -9.83 16.42 -11.26
C ARG A 32 -8.47 16.29 -11.93
N TYR A 33 -7.43 16.41 -11.12
CA TYR A 33 -6.07 16.11 -11.56
C TYR A 33 -5.73 14.64 -11.33
N GLU A 34 -5.01 14.06 -12.28
CA GLU A 34 -4.54 12.68 -12.26
C GLU A 34 -3.03 12.70 -12.48
N VAL A 35 -2.29 12.00 -11.62
CA VAL A 35 -0.84 11.87 -11.69
C VAL A 35 -0.50 10.45 -12.11
N TYR A 36 0.29 10.33 -13.17
CA TYR A 36 0.73 9.08 -13.75
C TYR A 36 2.24 8.93 -13.58
N TRP A 37 2.70 7.69 -13.58
CA TRP A 37 4.11 7.32 -13.58
C TRP A 37 4.32 6.28 -14.68
N HIS A 38 5.12 6.61 -15.69
CA HIS A 38 5.31 5.77 -16.90
C HIS A 38 3.99 5.22 -17.49
N GLY A 39 2.98 6.08 -17.65
CA GLY A 39 1.68 5.72 -18.23
C GLY A 39 0.73 4.93 -17.34
N LYS A 40 1.11 4.62 -16.09
CA LYS A 40 0.23 4.01 -15.09
C LYS A 40 -0.27 5.07 -14.10
N LEU A 41 -1.55 5.02 -13.73
CA LEU A 41 -2.12 5.94 -12.76
C LEU A 41 -1.44 5.71 -11.40
N ALA A 42 -0.74 6.72 -10.89
CA ALA A 42 -0.11 6.69 -9.59
C ALA A 42 -1.10 7.12 -8.50
N PHE A 43 -1.73 8.28 -8.68
CA PHE A 43 -2.81 8.73 -7.80
C PHE A 43 -3.68 9.79 -8.46
N VAL A 44 -4.90 9.93 -7.92
CA VAL A 44 -5.83 11.01 -8.26
C VAL A 44 -5.71 12.08 -7.17
N VAL A 45 -5.65 13.34 -7.58
CA VAL A 45 -5.67 14.46 -6.64
C VAL A 45 -7.10 14.59 -6.09
N PRO A 46 -7.30 14.54 -4.76
CA PRO A 46 -8.63 14.51 -4.17
C PRO A 46 -9.39 15.85 -4.25
N PHE A 47 -8.78 16.87 -4.87
CA PHE A 47 -9.35 18.21 -5.02
C PHE A 47 -9.21 18.69 -6.46
N ASP A 48 -10.02 19.68 -6.83
CA ASP A 48 -10.08 20.33 -8.14
C ASP A 48 -8.92 21.30 -8.39
N ALA A 49 -7.96 21.40 -7.47
CA ALA A 49 -6.77 22.25 -7.56
C ALA A 49 -5.50 21.49 -7.17
N LEU A 50 -4.39 21.87 -7.82
CA LEU A 50 -3.04 21.49 -7.38
C LEU A 50 -2.62 22.44 -6.27
N ASP A 51 -2.42 21.91 -5.07
CA ASP A 51 -1.99 22.68 -3.89
C ASP A 51 -0.91 21.94 -3.09
N VAL A 52 -0.49 22.51 -1.96
CA VAL A 52 0.56 21.92 -1.11
C VAL A 52 0.21 20.52 -0.60
N ARG A 53 -1.07 20.18 -0.43
CA ARG A 53 -1.53 18.85 0.00
C ARG A 53 -1.27 17.81 -1.08
N THR A 54 -1.29 18.21 -2.35
CA THR A 54 -0.89 17.34 -3.46
C THR A 54 0.55 16.87 -3.32
N LEU A 55 1.46 17.73 -2.84
CA LEU A 55 2.86 17.36 -2.59
C LEU A 55 3.00 16.36 -1.44
N VAL A 56 2.24 16.56 -0.36
CA VAL A 56 2.18 15.61 0.75
C VAL A 56 1.67 14.25 0.25
N TYR A 57 0.65 14.25 -0.59
CA TYR A 57 0.12 13.02 -1.17
C TYR A 57 1.14 12.33 -2.08
N ALA A 58 1.78 13.07 -2.99
CA ALA A 58 2.83 12.58 -3.86
C ALA A 58 3.99 11.95 -3.08
N GLN A 59 4.43 12.60 -1.99
CA GLN A 59 5.46 12.05 -1.11
C GLN A 59 5.04 10.74 -0.43
N ARG A 60 3.77 10.62 -0.03
CA ARG A 60 3.24 9.42 0.63
C ARG A 60 3.05 8.26 -0.34
N THR A 61 2.59 8.54 -1.57
CA THR A 61 2.30 7.53 -2.60
C THR A 61 3.50 7.22 -3.50
N ARG A 62 4.68 7.78 -3.19
CA ARG A 62 5.93 7.45 -3.86
C ARG A 62 6.16 5.94 -3.89
N ARG A 63 6.71 5.45 -5.00
CA ARG A 63 7.08 4.04 -5.16
C ARG A 63 8.07 3.56 -4.09
N GLU A 64 8.99 4.43 -3.68
CA GLU A 64 9.93 4.13 -2.58
C GLU A 64 9.19 3.73 -1.30
N ASN A 65 8.06 4.37 -1.00
CA ASN A 65 7.21 3.98 0.12
C ASN A 65 6.37 2.74 -0.17
N ALA A 66 6.06 2.46 -1.44
CA ALA A 66 5.36 1.22 -1.80
C ALA A 66 6.21 -0.01 -1.48
N ASP A 67 7.52 0.05 -1.73
CA ASP A 67 8.46 -1.01 -1.34
C ASP A 67 8.51 -1.18 0.20
N ASP A 68 8.49 -0.08 0.95
CA ASP A 68 8.45 -0.13 2.42
C ASP A 68 7.11 -0.66 2.96
N ILE A 69 6.00 -0.30 2.32
CA ILE A 69 4.66 -0.85 2.62
C ILE A 69 4.60 -2.34 2.30
N GLU A 70 5.17 -2.78 1.18
CA GLU A 70 5.27 -4.20 0.82
C GLU A 70 6.08 -4.97 1.87
N ARG A 71 7.23 -4.42 2.29
CA ARG A 71 8.03 -5.00 3.39
C ARG A 71 7.25 -5.10 4.69
N GLU A 72 6.47 -4.07 5.05
CA GLU A 72 5.65 -4.09 6.26
C GLU A 72 4.56 -5.16 6.18
N ILE A 73 3.91 -5.30 5.02
CA ILE A 73 2.91 -6.33 4.75
C ILE A 73 3.54 -7.73 4.88
N ASP A 74 4.69 -7.95 4.26
CA ASP A 74 5.40 -9.23 4.31
C ASP A 74 5.84 -9.58 5.73
N ALA A 75 6.35 -8.61 6.49
CA ALA A 75 6.74 -8.81 7.89
C ALA A 75 5.53 -9.17 8.77
N SER A 76 4.39 -8.50 8.56
CA SER A 76 3.14 -8.78 9.27
C SER A 76 2.62 -10.18 8.95
N ASN A 77 2.61 -10.56 7.66
CA ASN A 77 2.21 -11.89 7.22
C ASN A 77 3.10 -12.98 7.84
N ALA A 78 4.43 -12.78 7.84
CA ALA A 78 5.37 -13.71 8.44
C ALA A 78 5.10 -13.93 9.94
N ALA A 79 4.79 -12.86 10.69
CA ALA A 79 4.43 -12.97 12.09
C ALA A 79 3.13 -13.76 12.31
N ILE A 80 2.10 -13.50 11.49
CA ILE A 80 0.82 -14.24 11.53
C ILE A 80 1.04 -15.72 11.24
N PHE A 81 1.82 -16.07 10.21
CA PHE A 81 2.12 -17.47 9.88
C PHE A 81 2.84 -18.18 11.03
N GLN A 82 3.80 -17.54 11.68
CA GLN A 82 4.49 -18.13 12.84
C GLN A 82 3.56 -18.37 14.02
N GLU A 83 2.67 -17.41 14.31
CA GLU A 83 1.71 -17.56 15.39
C GLU A 83 0.71 -18.69 15.12
N GLN A 84 0.22 -18.79 13.87
CA GLN A 84 -0.64 -19.89 13.46
C GLN A 84 0.06 -21.25 13.55
N ALA A 85 1.32 -21.35 13.12
CA ALA A 85 2.08 -22.59 13.22
C ALA A 85 2.22 -23.05 14.68
N LYS A 86 2.52 -22.13 15.60
CA LYS A 86 2.58 -22.43 17.05
C LYS A 86 1.23 -22.92 17.59
N LYS A 87 0.13 -22.29 17.18
CA LYS A 87 -1.23 -22.72 17.59
C LYS A 87 -1.56 -24.12 17.07
N VAL A 88 -1.24 -24.42 15.82
CA VAL A 88 -1.45 -25.74 15.21
C VAL A 88 -0.64 -26.80 15.96
N GLU A 89 0.61 -26.51 16.29
CA GLU A 89 1.47 -27.47 17.00
C GLU A 89 1.00 -27.72 18.43
N ALA A 90 0.60 -26.67 19.15
CA ALA A 90 0.01 -26.79 20.48
C ALA A 90 -1.29 -27.61 20.45
N LEU A 91 -2.13 -27.40 19.44
CA LEU A 91 -3.37 -28.16 19.28
C LEU A 91 -3.10 -29.64 18.97
N LYS A 92 -2.14 -29.94 18.10
CA LYS A 92 -1.71 -31.32 17.82
C LYS A 92 -1.20 -32.04 19.07
N ALA A 93 -0.43 -31.34 19.91
CA ALA A 93 0.04 -31.88 21.18
C ALA A 93 -1.14 -32.22 22.11
N GLN A 94 -2.09 -31.30 22.27
CA GLN A 94 -3.30 -31.55 23.06
C GLN A 94 -4.13 -32.73 22.53
N ILE A 95 -4.30 -32.84 21.22
CA ILE A 95 -5.04 -33.96 20.60
C ILE A 95 -4.33 -35.28 20.88
N LYS A 96 -2.99 -35.31 20.75
CA LYS A 96 -2.19 -36.51 21.03
C LYS A 96 -2.34 -36.97 22.48
N ASP A 97 -2.30 -36.03 23.41
CA ASP A 97 -2.48 -36.34 24.83
C ASP A 97 -3.89 -36.85 25.10
N TYR A 98 -4.93 -36.20 24.56
CA TYR A 98 -6.31 -36.64 24.69
C TYR A 98 -6.53 -38.07 24.15
N VAL A 99 -5.99 -38.37 22.96
CA VAL A 99 -6.08 -39.71 22.35
C VAL A 99 -5.37 -40.76 23.19
N LYS A 100 -4.22 -40.41 23.80
CA LYS A 100 -3.50 -41.31 24.71
C LYS A 100 -4.31 -41.59 25.98
N TYR A 101 -4.88 -40.56 26.61
CA TYR A 101 -5.70 -40.70 27.81
C TYR A 101 -6.94 -41.55 27.56
N ASP A 102 -7.63 -41.36 26.43
CA ASP A 102 -8.78 -42.21 26.08
C ASP A 102 -8.34 -43.66 25.84
N PHE A 103 -7.22 -43.90 25.15
CA PHE A 103 -6.72 -45.27 24.90
C PHE A 103 -6.33 -46.03 26.18
N GLU A 104 -5.77 -45.34 27.17
CA GLU A 104 -5.44 -45.90 28.49
C GLU A 104 -6.68 -46.11 29.39
N ARG A 105 -7.81 -45.45 29.08
CA ARG A 105 -9.05 -45.55 29.87
C ARG A 105 -9.96 -46.71 29.43
N PHE A 106 -9.79 -47.22 28.21
CA PHE A 106 -10.62 -48.29 27.62
C PHE A 106 -9.88 -49.63 27.44
N ASN A 107 -8.65 -49.76 27.94
CA ASN A 107 -7.91 -51.03 28.11
C ASN A 107 -7.75 -51.34 29.60
#